data_AF-A0A094FTP2-F1
#
_entry.id   AF-A0A094FTP2-F1
#
_cell.length_a   1.000
_cell.length_b   1.000
_cell.length_c   1.000
_cell.angle_alpha   90.00
_cell.angle_beta   90.00
_cell.angle_gamma   90.00
#
_symmetry.space_group_name_H-M   'P 1'
#
loop_
_entity.id
_entity.type
_entity.pdbx_description
1 polymer ?
#
loop_
_entity_poly.entity_id
_entity_poly.type
_entity_poly.pdbx_seq_one_letter_code
_entity_poly.pdbx_strand_id
1 'polypeptide(L)'
;MRQRITFVHEPQDGIDPETIGIHTNTLSVAGLKAAREDQITLSLAELPQELREALSQTKELHIRYVTPATYESIPPFNSQLSPGLHVYYTPKTEVGKEGQEFSDLISFTHLPSKNPQHPAGYEFYLRDSALSPAGAPSALGAYAKNICQSTSCQTRIDEASTATSIDLDFSSSTNTAKITTFWSSRAWDAVAVSKMDHTDRVELGILSNEKPIRPDDLNMSGFLTVLGDSKKPAPTMFQFPSRHHRHAAKVGTSFIEPTGLHPTLQLSISNSQPPKGREGCKLNAHLTLPRSIFPDKYQFRDSLYLASKNLTALHHVTVPVDLEAPEYTMSLWGSSLLVELAPPPPSLEAWTAEIPLHLRYLLPTESGYSSTSLPAPEVFWACEADEENALLPVGQGEGGGGVWGGEGAGAEYEV
;
A
#
# COMPACT_ATOMS: atom_id res chain seq x y z
N MET A 1 -9.78 -4.69 -23.10
CA MET A 1 -9.01 -4.15 -21.96
C MET A 1 -9.08 -2.63 -21.92
N ARG A 2 -9.03 -2.02 -20.73
CA ARG A 2 -8.89 -0.56 -20.55
C ARG A 2 -7.58 -0.25 -19.84
N GLN A 3 -6.81 0.68 -20.38
CA GLN A 3 -5.59 1.18 -19.74
C GLN A 3 -5.76 2.66 -19.42
N ARG A 4 -5.33 3.08 -18.24
CA ARG A 4 -5.18 4.48 -17.85
C ARG A 4 -3.75 4.69 -17.39
N ILE A 5 -3.12 5.74 -17.89
CA ILE A 5 -1.78 6.15 -17.47
C ILE A 5 -1.91 7.58 -16.98
N THR A 6 -1.45 7.82 -15.77
CA THR A 6 -1.54 9.13 -15.13
C THR A 6 -0.15 9.55 -14.70
N PHE A 7 0.32 10.67 -15.23
CA PHE A 7 1.48 11.37 -14.71
C PHE A 7 1.01 12.47 -13.79
N VAL A 8 1.61 12.56 -12.60
CA VAL A 8 1.39 13.66 -11.67
C VAL A 8 2.71 14.36 -11.42
N HIS A 9 2.79 15.63 -11.77
CA HIS A 9 3.97 16.46 -11.58
C HIS A 9 3.70 17.58 -10.56
N GLU A 10 4.77 18.14 -10.03
CA GLU A 10 4.68 19.36 -9.23
C GLU A 10 4.43 20.57 -10.14
N PRO A 11 3.78 21.65 -9.67
CA PRO A 11 3.47 22.82 -10.49
C PRO A 11 4.68 23.42 -11.24
N GLN A 12 5.87 23.39 -10.63
CA GLN A 12 7.11 23.86 -11.26
C GLN A 12 7.68 22.96 -12.37
N ASP A 13 7.25 21.69 -12.41
CA ASP A 13 7.76 20.65 -13.31
C ASP A 13 6.82 20.44 -14.53
N GLY A 14 5.92 21.40 -14.80
CA GLY A 14 4.95 21.32 -15.90
C GLY A 14 5.59 21.34 -17.29
N ILE A 15 4.90 20.71 -18.25
CA ILE A 15 5.35 20.58 -19.64
C ILE A 15 4.38 21.26 -20.61
N ASP A 16 4.90 21.72 -21.74
CA ASP A 16 4.09 22.28 -22.83
C ASP A 16 3.32 21.15 -23.54
N PRO A 17 1.97 21.22 -23.62
CA PRO A 17 1.16 20.22 -24.33
C PRO A 17 1.54 19.98 -25.78
N GLU A 18 2.15 20.97 -26.46
CA GLU A 18 2.59 20.81 -27.85
C GLU A 18 3.78 19.85 -27.99
N THR A 19 4.50 19.58 -26.91
CA THR A 19 5.61 18.61 -26.88
C THR A 19 5.13 17.15 -26.76
N ILE A 20 3.85 16.93 -26.50
CA ILE A 20 3.24 15.60 -26.39
C ILE A 20 2.98 15.08 -27.81
N GLY A 21 3.80 14.12 -28.24
CA GLY A 21 3.63 13.46 -29.53
C GLY A 21 2.50 12.44 -29.49
N ILE A 22 1.32 12.80 -30.00
CA ILE A 22 0.16 11.90 -30.09
C ILE A 22 0.06 11.31 -31.49
N HIS A 23 0.11 9.98 -31.58
CA HIS A 23 -0.12 9.23 -32.81
C HIS A 23 -1.29 8.23 -32.61
N THR A 24 -1.69 7.54 -33.68
CA THR A 24 -2.88 6.66 -33.66
C THR A 24 -2.79 5.56 -32.60
N ASN A 25 -1.62 4.93 -32.46
CA ASN A 25 -1.40 3.80 -31.55
C ASN A 25 -0.33 4.06 -30.50
N THR A 26 0.38 5.19 -30.60
CA THR A 26 1.53 5.50 -29.75
C THR A 26 1.45 6.93 -29.25
N LEU A 27 2.02 7.16 -28.08
CA LEU A 27 2.21 8.47 -27.52
C LEU A 27 3.60 8.59 -26.93
N SER A 28 4.25 9.71 -27.20
CA SER A 28 5.58 10.03 -26.68
C SER A 28 5.56 11.29 -25.83
N VAL A 29 6.14 11.22 -24.63
CA VAL A 29 6.43 12.36 -23.77
C VAL A 29 7.92 12.36 -23.46
N ALA A 30 8.56 13.52 -23.51
CA ALA A 30 9.99 13.65 -23.21
C ALA A 30 10.23 14.74 -22.16
N GLY A 31 11.24 14.53 -21.31
CA GLY A 31 11.68 15.53 -20.33
C GLY A 31 10.67 15.83 -19.23
N LEU A 32 9.86 14.85 -18.82
CA LEU A 32 8.84 15.03 -17.78
C LEU A 32 9.38 14.57 -16.42
N LYS A 33 9.26 15.40 -15.38
CA LYS A 33 9.52 14.97 -14.00
C LYS A 33 8.20 14.81 -13.27
N ALA A 34 7.81 13.56 -13.02
CA ALA A 34 6.49 13.22 -12.50
C ALA A 34 6.49 11.87 -11.80
N ALA A 35 5.56 11.66 -10.87
CA ALA A 35 5.12 10.32 -10.51
C ALA A 35 4.26 9.76 -11.63
N ARG A 36 4.21 8.43 -11.75
CA ARG A 36 3.44 7.74 -12.78
C ARG A 36 2.61 6.63 -12.16
N GLU A 37 1.35 6.55 -12.53
CA GLU A 37 0.47 5.42 -12.24
C GLU A 37 -0.04 4.83 -13.56
N ASP A 38 0.22 3.54 -13.76
CA ASP A 38 -0.37 2.76 -14.85
C ASP A 38 -1.44 1.83 -14.26
N GLN A 39 -2.69 2.04 -14.64
CA GLN A 39 -3.81 1.18 -14.30
C GLN A 39 -4.26 0.38 -15.53
N ILE A 40 -4.30 -0.94 -15.40
CA ILE A 40 -4.86 -1.86 -16.39
C ILE A 40 -6.10 -2.51 -15.78
N THR A 41 -7.23 -2.47 -16.49
CA THR A 41 -8.47 -3.13 -16.08
C THR A 41 -8.80 -4.24 -17.08
N LEU A 42 -8.91 -5.46 -16.55
CA LEU A 42 -9.17 -6.70 -17.25
C LEU A 42 -10.46 -7.32 -16.70
N SER A 43 -11.32 -7.79 -17.59
CA SER A 43 -12.40 -8.70 -17.23
C SER A 43 -11.84 -10.07 -16.85
N LEU A 44 -12.58 -10.84 -16.07
CA LEU A 44 -12.20 -12.20 -15.70
C LEU A 44 -11.88 -13.10 -16.92
N ALA A 45 -12.55 -12.89 -18.05
CA ALA A 45 -12.32 -13.64 -19.29
C ALA A 45 -10.98 -13.31 -19.98
N GLU A 46 -10.43 -12.12 -19.75
CA GLU A 46 -9.16 -11.67 -20.31
C GLU A 46 -7.94 -12.20 -19.52
N LEU A 47 -8.15 -12.78 -18.34
CA LEU A 47 -7.07 -13.32 -17.51
C LEU A 47 -6.61 -14.72 -17.99
N PRO A 48 -5.34 -15.09 -17.76
CA PRO A 48 -4.84 -16.45 -17.89
C PRO A 48 -5.72 -17.47 -17.16
N GLN A 49 -5.78 -18.70 -17.67
CA GLN A 49 -6.67 -19.75 -17.14
C GLN A 49 -6.49 -19.99 -15.64
N GLU A 50 -5.24 -20.08 -15.17
CA GLU A 50 -4.89 -20.29 -13.76
C GLU A 50 -5.45 -19.18 -12.85
N LEU A 51 -5.21 -17.91 -13.20
CA LEU A 51 -5.73 -16.77 -12.45
C LEU A 51 -7.27 -16.71 -12.50
N ARG A 52 -7.86 -17.09 -13.64
CA ARG A 52 -9.31 -17.09 -13.82
C ARG A 52 -9.99 -18.11 -12.91
N GLU A 53 -9.45 -19.32 -12.84
CA GLU A 53 -9.98 -20.41 -12.01
C GLU A 53 -9.93 -20.02 -10.53
N ALA A 54 -8.79 -19.54 -10.04
CA ALA A 54 -8.64 -19.17 -8.65
C ALA A 54 -9.46 -17.91 -8.25
N LEU A 55 -9.51 -16.89 -9.11
CA LEU A 55 -10.38 -15.72 -8.85
C LEU A 55 -11.88 -16.05 -8.95
N SER A 56 -12.27 -17.13 -9.63
CA SER A 56 -13.68 -17.54 -9.72
C SER A 56 -14.31 -17.87 -8.36
N GLN A 57 -13.51 -18.35 -7.39
CA GLN A 57 -13.93 -18.66 -6.02
C GLN A 57 -13.68 -17.51 -5.02
N THR A 58 -13.11 -16.41 -5.50
CA THR A 58 -12.72 -15.28 -4.67
C THR A 58 -13.81 -14.22 -4.68
N LYS A 59 -14.23 -13.73 -3.51
CA LYS A 59 -15.17 -12.61 -3.42
C LYS A 59 -14.44 -11.29 -3.69
N GLU A 60 -13.35 -11.08 -2.96
CA GLU A 60 -12.47 -9.91 -3.02
C GLU A 60 -11.02 -10.34 -2.82
N LEU A 61 -10.11 -9.73 -3.56
CA LEU A 61 -8.67 -9.92 -3.42
C LEU A 61 -7.96 -8.58 -3.62
N HIS A 62 -7.07 -8.26 -2.70
CA HIS A 62 -6.14 -7.14 -2.82
C HIS A 62 -4.74 -7.67 -2.54
N ILE A 63 -3.87 -7.57 -3.53
CA ILE A 63 -2.44 -7.87 -3.39
C ILE A 63 -1.70 -6.58 -3.65
N ARG A 64 -0.82 -6.18 -2.73
CA ARG A 64 0.02 -5.00 -2.88
C ARG A 64 1.44 -5.33 -2.52
N TYR A 65 2.36 -5.13 -3.44
CA TYR A 65 3.79 -5.18 -3.18
C TYR A 65 4.34 -3.75 -3.12
N VAL A 66 5.11 -3.43 -2.08
CA VAL A 66 5.79 -2.14 -1.90
C VAL A 66 7.29 -2.37 -1.75
N THR A 67 8.08 -1.63 -2.52
CA THR A 67 9.55 -1.71 -2.51
C THR A 67 10.14 -1.30 -1.15
N PRO A 68 11.27 -1.89 -0.72
CA PRO A 68 12.03 -1.39 0.44
C PRO A 68 12.78 -0.08 0.17
N ALA A 69 12.88 0.36 -1.08
CA ALA A 69 13.53 1.62 -1.41
C ALA A 69 12.73 2.81 -0.85
N THR A 70 13.42 3.76 -0.24
CA THR A 70 12.79 5.01 0.22
C THR A 70 12.36 5.86 -0.96
N TYR A 71 11.16 6.42 -0.89
CA TYR A 71 10.62 7.31 -1.90
C TYR A 71 9.78 8.42 -1.25
N GLU A 72 9.54 9.48 -2.01
CA GLU A 72 8.63 10.54 -1.61
C GLU A 72 7.28 10.37 -2.32
N SER A 73 6.19 10.44 -1.57
CA SER A 73 4.84 10.48 -2.10
C SER A 73 4.44 11.91 -2.47
N ILE A 74 3.63 12.03 -3.51
CA ILE A 74 2.99 13.29 -3.92
C ILE A 74 1.48 13.08 -3.93
N PRO A 75 0.65 14.09 -3.62
CA PRO A 75 -0.80 13.99 -3.78
C PRO A 75 -1.18 13.64 -5.22
N PRO A 76 -2.18 12.76 -5.46
CA PRO A 76 -3.06 12.11 -4.48
C PRO A 76 -2.50 10.82 -3.85
N PHE A 77 -1.25 10.44 -4.14
CA PHE A 77 -0.62 9.17 -3.74
C PHE A 77 -0.02 9.20 -2.32
N ASN A 78 -0.67 9.89 -1.37
CA ASN A 78 -0.15 10.06 0.00
C ASN A 78 -0.32 8.81 0.88
N SER A 79 -1.21 7.90 0.49
CA SER A 79 -1.41 6.64 1.20
C SER A 79 -0.24 5.70 0.93
N GLN A 80 0.62 5.52 1.94
CA GLN A 80 1.79 4.63 1.87
C GLN A 80 1.53 3.39 2.72
N LEU A 81 2.12 2.26 2.31
CA LEU A 81 2.19 1.07 3.14
C LEU A 81 3.64 0.72 3.48
N SER A 82 3.82 0.04 4.61
CA SER A 82 5.09 -0.59 4.98
C SER A 82 5.66 -1.49 3.84
N PRO A 83 6.98 -1.49 3.59
CA PRO A 83 7.56 -2.34 2.55
C PRO A 83 7.29 -3.84 2.70
N GLY A 84 7.08 -4.52 1.58
CA GLY A 84 6.77 -5.95 1.51
C GLY A 84 5.51 -6.25 0.70
N LEU A 85 5.06 -7.49 0.77
CA LEU A 85 3.84 -7.99 0.16
C LEU A 85 2.71 -8.03 1.19
N HIS A 86 1.63 -7.35 0.88
CA HIS A 86 0.37 -7.32 1.60
C HIS A 86 -0.68 -8.06 0.79
N VAL A 87 -1.45 -8.92 1.44
CA VAL A 87 -2.51 -9.69 0.80
C VAL A 87 -3.74 -9.63 1.68
N TYR A 88 -4.84 -9.11 1.15
CA TYR A 88 -6.17 -9.23 1.71
C TYR A 88 -7.01 -10.13 0.81
N TYR A 89 -7.64 -11.15 1.39
CA TYR A 89 -8.41 -12.14 0.65
C TYR A 89 -9.73 -12.44 1.33
N THR A 90 -10.82 -12.37 0.57
CA THR A 90 -12.15 -12.81 1.02
C THR A 90 -12.69 -13.89 0.08
N PRO A 91 -12.97 -15.11 0.56
CA PRO A 91 -13.54 -16.19 -0.23
C PRO A 91 -15.05 -15.98 -0.50
N LYS A 92 -15.60 -16.61 -1.55
CA LYS A 92 -17.06 -16.59 -1.81
C LYS A 92 -17.86 -17.50 -0.87
N THR A 93 -17.27 -18.62 -0.47
CA THR A 93 -17.86 -19.63 0.43
C THR A 93 -16.97 -19.81 1.65
N GLU A 94 -17.53 -20.26 2.78
CA GLU A 94 -16.70 -20.61 3.95
C GLU A 94 -15.63 -21.62 3.55
N VAL A 95 -14.38 -21.31 3.89
CA VAL A 95 -13.21 -22.14 3.53
C VAL A 95 -13.31 -23.45 4.29
N GLY A 96 -13.88 -24.47 3.65
CA GLY A 96 -13.67 -25.88 3.99
C GLY A 96 -12.25 -26.31 3.64
N LYS A 97 -12.00 -27.61 3.47
CA LYS A 97 -10.69 -28.21 3.10
C LYS A 97 -10.06 -27.70 1.76
N GLU A 98 -10.58 -26.61 1.19
CA GLU A 98 -10.30 -26.02 -0.11
C GLU A 98 -9.41 -24.75 -0.04
N GLY A 99 -8.76 -24.47 1.10
CA GLY A 99 -7.73 -23.42 1.21
C GLY A 99 -6.44 -23.69 0.39
N GLN A 100 -6.43 -24.75 -0.42
CA GLN A 100 -5.34 -25.14 -1.30
C GLN A 100 -5.32 -24.31 -2.59
N GLU A 101 -6.48 -23.92 -3.13
CA GLU A 101 -6.57 -23.17 -4.40
C GLU A 101 -6.04 -21.73 -4.30
N PHE A 102 -6.20 -21.07 -3.14
CA PHE A 102 -5.57 -19.77 -2.88
C PHE A 102 -4.05 -19.89 -2.67
N SER A 103 -3.59 -21.02 -2.08
CA SER A 103 -2.16 -21.35 -2.00
C SER A 103 -1.53 -21.56 -3.37
N ASP A 104 -2.30 -22.01 -4.35
CA ASP A 104 -1.84 -22.19 -5.73
C ASP A 104 -1.83 -20.85 -6.51
N LEU A 105 -2.77 -19.93 -6.23
CA LEU A 105 -2.80 -18.56 -6.81
C LEU A 105 -1.57 -17.74 -6.43
N ILE A 106 -1.09 -17.89 -5.19
CA ILE A 106 0.16 -17.29 -4.72
C ILE A 106 1.27 -18.34 -4.78
N SER A 107 1.42 -18.99 -5.93
CA SER A 107 2.40 -20.06 -6.18
C SER A 107 3.87 -19.67 -5.91
N PHE A 108 4.15 -18.38 -5.69
CA PHE A 108 5.45 -17.88 -5.26
C PHE A 108 5.66 -17.85 -3.74
N THR A 109 4.63 -18.12 -2.91
CA THR A 109 4.75 -18.24 -1.44
C THR A 109 3.86 -19.33 -0.85
N HIS A 110 4.35 -20.06 0.15
CA HIS A 110 3.53 -21.05 0.86
C HIS A 110 2.54 -20.34 1.80
N LEU A 111 1.24 -20.54 1.58
CA LEU A 111 0.20 -20.04 2.49
C LEU A 111 0.06 -20.96 3.73
N PRO A 112 -0.24 -20.41 4.92
CA PRO A 112 -0.51 -21.21 6.11
C PRO A 112 -1.79 -22.02 5.91
N SER A 113 -1.72 -23.35 5.96
CA SER A 113 -2.91 -24.20 5.76
C SER A 113 -3.83 -24.33 6.98
N LYS A 114 -3.58 -23.59 8.09
CA LYS A 114 -4.32 -23.77 9.35
C LYS A 114 -4.47 -22.49 10.17
N ASN A 115 -5.65 -21.87 10.09
CA ASN A 115 -6.56 -21.54 11.21
C ASN A 115 -7.57 -20.46 10.78
N PRO A 116 -8.85 -20.83 10.53
CA PRO A 116 -9.91 -19.85 10.32
C PRO A 116 -10.44 -19.37 11.67
N GLN A 117 -10.32 -18.08 11.99
CA GLN A 117 -11.09 -17.48 13.10
C GLN A 117 -11.88 -16.21 12.74
N HIS A 118 -11.84 -15.73 11.49
CA HIS A 118 -12.70 -14.63 11.08
C HIS A 118 -13.52 -14.94 9.81
N PRO A 119 -14.86 -14.79 9.84
CA PRO A 119 -15.72 -15.04 8.69
C PRO A 119 -15.63 -13.99 7.57
N ALA A 120 -14.90 -12.88 7.78
CA ALA A 120 -15.03 -11.68 6.95
C ALA A 120 -13.89 -11.48 5.92
N GLY A 121 -12.71 -12.06 6.14
CA GLY A 121 -11.53 -11.87 5.28
C GLY A 121 -10.24 -12.33 5.97
N TYR A 122 -9.17 -12.46 5.19
CA TYR A 122 -7.84 -12.87 5.63
C TYR A 122 -6.81 -11.81 5.25
N GLU A 123 -5.96 -11.43 6.19
CA GLU A 123 -4.86 -10.50 5.99
C GLU A 123 -3.53 -11.23 6.16
N PHE A 124 -2.61 -10.98 5.24
CA PHE A 124 -1.29 -11.55 5.30
C PHE A 124 -0.22 -10.54 4.90
N TYR A 125 0.92 -10.63 5.60
CA TYR A 125 2.10 -9.83 5.31
C TYR A 125 3.36 -10.68 5.17
N LEU A 126 4.13 -10.42 4.11
CA LEU A 126 5.48 -10.93 3.94
C LEU A 126 6.46 -9.80 3.66
N ARG A 127 7.54 -9.78 4.44
CA ARG A 127 8.67 -8.88 4.18
C ARG A 127 9.33 -9.18 2.85
N ASP A 128 9.87 -8.14 2.20
CA ASP A 128 10.56 -8.26 0.91
C ASP A 128 11.67 -9.32 0.91
N SER A 129 12.52 -9.34 1.95
CA SER A 129 13.63 -10.30 2.03
C SER A 129 13.20 -11.78 2.15
N ALA A 130 11.93 -12.05 2.48
CA ALA A 130 11.37 -13.39 2.48
C ALA A 130 10.85 -13.80 1.09
N LEU A 131 10.49 -12.82 0.24
CA LEU A 131 10.05 -13.03 -1.14
C LEU A 131 11.23 -13.20 -2.08
N SER A 132 12.28 -12.40 -1.87
CA SER A 132 13.49 -12.39 -2.71
C SER A 132 14.73 -12.45 -1.81
N PRO A 133 15.15 -13.65 -1.36
CA PRO A 133 16.38 -13.80 -0.59
C PRO A 133 17.58 -13.18 -1.33
N ALA A 134 18.54 -12.63 -0.58
CA ALA A 134 19.70 -11.97 -1.16
C ALA A 134 20.43 -12.88 -2.16
N GLY A 135 20.58 -12.41 -3.41
CA GLY A 135 21.20 -13.17 -4.50
C GLY A 135 20.27 -14.07 -5.31
N ALA A 136 18.99 -14.18 -4.95
CA ALA A 136 17.97 -14.88 -5.74
C ALA A 136 17.23 -13.91 -6.69
N PRO A 137 16.74 -14.39 -7.85
CA PRO A 137 15.82 -13.62 -8.70
C PRO A 137 14.54 -13.26 -7.93
N SER A 138 13.96 -12.09 -8.25
CA SER A 138 12.66 -11.71 -7.69
C SER A 138 11.62 -12.78 -8.01
N ALA A 139 11.01 -13.37 -6.97
CA ALA A 139 9.97 -14.39 -7.15
C ALA A 139 8.75 -13.81 -7.90
N LEU A 140 8.39 -12.57 -7.59
CA LEU A 140 7.34 -11.82 -8.30
C LEU A 140 7.71 -11.58 -9.76
N GLY A 141 8.95 -11.16 -10.03
CA GLY A 141 9.45 -10.96 -11.39
C GLY A 141 9.50 -12.26 -12.20
N ALA A 142 9.91 -13.37 -11.59
CA ALA A 142 9.92 -14.69 -12.21
C ALA A 142 8.50 -15.17 -12.55
N TYR A 143 7.56 -15.03 -11.60
CA TYR A 143 6.16 -15.35 -11.82
C TYR A 143 5.55 -14.53 -12.96
N ALA A 144 5.77 -13.21 -12.95
CA ALA A 144 5.29 -12.33 -14.02
C ALA A 144 5.85 -12.75 -15.39
N LYS A 145 7.15 -13.08 -15.47
CA LYS A 145 7.78 -13.54 -16.73
C LYS A 145 7.22 -14.87 -17.23
N ASN A 146 6.78 -15.75 -16.34
CA ASN A 146 6.13 -17.00 -16.73
C ASN A 146 4.76 -16.77 -17.39
N ILE A 147 4.04 -15.72 -16.97
CA ILE A 147 2.73 -15.35 -17.53
C ILE A 147 2.89 -14.62 -18.88
N CYS A 148 3.96 -13.84 -19.05
CA CYS A 148 4.18 -13.02 -20.25
C CYS A 148 4.97 -13.73 -21.36
N GLN A 149 4.29 -14.07 -22.46
CA GLN A 149 4.90 -14.74 -23.61
C GLN A 149 5.41 -13.79 -24.71
N SER A 150 4.93 -12.54 -24.78
CA SER A 150 5.36 -11.57 -25.81
C SER A 150 6.50 -10.66 -25.33
N THR A 151 7.31 -10.17 -26.27
CA THR A 151 8.38 -9.21 -25.99
C THR A 151 7.85 -7.91 -25.38
N SER A 152 6.72 -7.40 -25.87
CA SER A 152 6.07 -6.20 -25.31
C SER A 152 5.58 -6.40 -23.87
N CYS A 153 5.12 -7.59 -23.52
CA CYS A 153 4.71 -7.97 -22.17
C CYS A 153 5.93 -8.04 -21.24
N GLN A 154 7.03 -8.66 -21.70
CA GLN A 154 8.27 -8.73 -20.94
C GLN A 154 8.90 -7.36 -20.68
N THR A 155 8.92 -6.46 -21.68
CA THR A 155 9.40 -5.08 -21.48
C THR A 155 8.59 -4.33 -20.43
N ARG A 156 7.26 -4.52 -20.39
CA ARG A 156 6.40 -3.92 -19.36
C ARG A 156 6.66 -4.52 -17.97
N ILE A 157 6.94 -5.82 -17.86
CA ILE A 157 7.37 -6.43 -16.59
C ILE A 157 8.70 -5.85 -16.13
N ASP A 158 9.67 -5.74 -17.02
CA ASP A 158 10.98 -5.20 -16.66
C ASP A 158 10.85 -3.73 -16.20
N GLU A 159 10.01 -2.92 -16.84
CA GLU A 159 9.70 -1.57 -16.37
C GLU A 159 8.98 -1.58 -15.00
N ALA A 160 7.97 -2.43 -14.83
CA ALA A 160 7.23 -2.60 -13.59
C ALA A 160 8.12 -3.10 -12.43
N SER A 161 9.20 -3.82 -12.70
CA SER A 161 10.15 -4.23 -11.66
C SER A 161 10.87 -3.05 -10.99
N THR A 162 10.87 -1.87 -11.63
CA THR A 162 11.41 -0.62 -11.08
C THR A 162 10.35 0.21 -10.33
N ALA A 163 9.13 -0.31 -10.22
CA ALA A 163 8.02 0.37 -9.56
C ALA A 163 8.22 0.49 -8.05
N THR A 164 7.63 1.54 -7.52
CA THR A 164 7.52 1.76 -6.08
C THR A 164 6.50 0.81 -5.47
N SER A 165 5.36 0.62 -6.13
CA SER A 165 4.37 -0.39 -5.75
C SER A 165 3.68 -1.01 -6.95
N ILE A 166 3.19 -2.24 -6.75
CA ILE A 166 2.37 -2.98 -7.71
C ILE A 166 1.17 -3.56 -6.96
N ASP A 167 -0.02 -3.27 -7.46
CA ASP A 167 -1.29 -3.69 -6.88
C ASP A 167 -2.07 -4.57 -7.85
N LEU A 168 -2.75 -5.57 -7.30
CA LEU A 168 -3.77 -6.35 -7.98
C LEU A 168 -5.02 -6.36 -7.12
N ASP A 169 -6.08 -5.75 -7.64
CA ASP A 169 -7.41 -5.72 -7.02
C ASP A 169 -8.38 -6.55 -7.85
N PHE A 170 -9.19 -7.36 -7.19
CA PHE A 170 -10.28 -8.09 -7.83
C PHE A 170 -11.54 -8.02 -6.98
N SER A 171 -12.67 -7.79 -7.64
CA SER A 171 -14.00 -7.89 -7.03
C SER A 171 -14.91 -8.76 -7.88
N SER A 172 -15.56 -9.73 -7.22
CA SER A 172 -16.59 -10.57 -7.83
C SER A 172 -17.86 -9.81 -8.21
N SER A 173 -18.09 -8.63 -7.64
CA SER A 173 -19.26 -7.78 -7.97
C SER A 173 -19.17 -7.20 -9.38
N THR A 174 -17.96 -6.81 -9.81
CA THR A 174 -17.69 -6.28 -11.15
C THR A 174 -17.11 -7.34 -12.08
N ASN A 175 -16.59 -8.45 -11.55
CA ASN A 175 -15.82 -9.47 -12.26
C ASN A 175 -14.65 -8.87 -13.06
N THR A 176 -14.01 -7.84 -12.49
CA THR A 176 -12.85 -7.19 -13.08
C THR A 176 -11.65 -7.29 -12.15
N ALA A 177 -10.49 -7.61 -12.72
CA ALA A 177 -9.20 -7.43 -12.08
C ALA A 177 -8.59 -6.10 -12.54
N LYS A 178 -8.06 -5.33 -11.59
CA LYS A 178 -7.33 -4.10 -11.80
C LYS A 178 -5.89 -4.32 -11.37
N ILE A 179 -4.94 -4.05 -12.26
CA ILE A 179 -3.52 -4.03 -11.96
C ILE A 179 -3.07 -2.58 -11.95
N THR A 180 -2.46 -2.12 -10.86
CA THR A 180 -1.95 -0.75 -10.73
C THR A 180 -0.46 -0.80 -10.49
N THR A 181 0.31 -0.11 -11.31
CA THR A 181 1.76 0.02 -11.13
C THR A 181 2.09 1.48 -10.88
N PHE A 182 2.74 1.76 -9.75
CA PHE A 182 3.08 3.12 -9.34
C PHE A 182 4.58 3.33 -9.27
N TRP A 183 5.05 4.44 -9.83
CA TRP A 183 6.41 4.93 -9.70
C TRP A 183 6.37 6.31 -9.03
N SER A 184 7.14 6.47 -7.96
CA SER A 184 7.38 7.76 -7.32
C SER A 184 8.00 8.76 -8.30
N SER A 185 7.92 10.05 -7.95
CA SER A 185 8.40 11.13 -8.83
C SER A 185 9.85 10.95 -9.26
N ARG A 186 10.08 10.90 -10.57
CA ARG A 186 11.39 10.77 -11.20
C ARG A 186 11.43 11.50 -12.53
N ALA A 187 12.64 11.76 -13.03
CA ALA A 187 12.81 12.28 -14.38
C ALA A 187 12.59 11.16 -15.41
N TRP A 188 11.71 11.42 -16.37
CA TRP A 188 11.41 10.56 -17.50
C TRP A 188 11.97 11.20 -18.78
N ASP A 189 13.10 10.68 -19.26
CA ASP A 189 13.77 11.22 -20.44
C ASP A 189 12.91 11.05 -21.70
N ALA A 190 12.35 9.86 -21.88
CA ALA A 190 11.38 9.56 -22.92
C ALA A 190 10.45 8.43 -22.45
N VAL A 191 9.15 8.66 -22.53
CA VAL A 191 8.12 7.64 -22.32
C VAL A 191 7.40 7.43 -23.63
N ALA A 192 7.35 6.17 -24.08
CA ALA A 192 6.52 5.77 -25.21
C ALA A 192 5.42 4.81 -24.73
N VAL A 193 4.17 5.25 -24.79
CA VAL A 193 3.01 4.42 -24.48
C VAL A 193 2.42 3.92 -25.79
N SER A 194 2.20 2.62 -25.90
CA SER A 194 1.55 2.02 -27.07
C SER A 194 0.38 1.14 -26.65
N LYS A 195 -0.67 1.13 -27.49
CA LYS A 195 -1.76 0.14 -27.36
C LYS A 195 -1.19 -1.28 -27.46
N MET A 196 -1.68 -2.22 -26.65
CA MET A 196 -1.24 -3.62 -26.72
C MET A 196 -1.99 -4.33 -27.86
N ASP A 197 -3.29 -4.04 -27.98
CA ASP A 197 -4.14 -4.41 -29.09
C ASP A 197 -4.84 -3.16 -29.68
N HIS A 198 -5.15 -3.20 -30.98
CA HIS A 198 -5.85 -2.14 -31.70
C HIS A 198 -7.23 -1.77 -31.12
N THR A 199 -7.90 -2.70 -30.43
CA THR A 199 -9.19 -2.50 -29.75
C THR A 199 -9.07 -1.87 -28.37
N ASP A 200 -7.84 -1.73 -27.85
CA ASP A 200 -7.63 -1.17 -26.51
C ASP A 200 -7.95 0.33 -26.46
N ARG A 201 -8.61 0.71 -25.36
CA ARG A 201 -8.79 2.10 -24.97
C ARG A 201 -7.71 2.47 -23.95
N VAL A 202 -6.83 3.38 -24.37
CA VAL A 202 -5.75 3.91 -23.54
C VAL A 202 -6.02 5.39 -23.27
N GLU A 203 -6.23 5.71 -22.00
CA GLU A 203 -6.43 7.07 -21.50
C GLU A 203 -5.12 7.55 -20.88
N LEU A 204 -4.69 8.76 -21.21
CA LEU A 204 -3.55 9.41 -20.61
C LEU A 204 -4.00 10.67 -19.89
N GLY A 205 -3.52 10.86 -18.65
CA GLY A 205 -3.55 12.11 -17.94
C GLY A 205 -2.14 12.62 -17.62
N ILE A 206 -1.90 13.91 -17.81
CA ILE A 206 -0.72 14.60 -17.28
C ILE A 206 -1.27 15.74 -16.42
N LEU A 207 -1.08 15.62 -15.11
CA LEU A 207 -1.79 16.40 -14.12
C LEU A 207 -0.81 17.02 -13.11
N SER A 208 -1.22 18.13 -12.53
CA SER A 208 -0.58 18.88 -11.46
C SER A 208 -1.54 18.98 -10.29
N ASN A 209 -1.03 18.82 -9.08
CA ASN A 209 -1.78 19.15 -7.88
C ASN A 209 -1.73 20.66 -7.64
N GLU A 210 -2.87 21.32 -7.80
CA GLU A 210 -3.03 22.74 -7.59
C GLU A 210 -3.47 23.04 -6.16
N LYS A 211 -3.31 24.31 -5.76
CA LYS A 211 -3.84 24.76 -4.48
C LYS A 211 -5.35 24.50 -4.43
N PRO A 212 -5.84 23.79 -3.41
CA PRO A 212 -7.24 23.42 -3.38
C PRO A 212 -8.12 24.62 -2.98
N ILE A 213 -9.36 24.61 -3.49
CA ILE A 213 -10.35 25.67 -3.22
C ILE A 213 -10.95 25.45 -1.82
N ARG A 214 -11.19 24.19 -1.44
CA ARG A 214 -11.61 23.77 -0.10
C ARG A 214 -10.41 23.16 0.65
N PRO A 215 -10.33 23.31 1.98
CA PRO A 215 -9.17 22.81 2.75
C PRO A 215 -8.87 21.32 2.59
N ASP A 216 -9.91 20.50 2.44
CA ASP A 216 -9.84 19.03 2.47
C ASP A 216 -9.94 18.37 1.09
N ASP A 217 -10.03 19.20 0.05
CA ASP A 217 -10.06 18.71 -1.32
C ASP A 217 -8.65 18.68 -1.92
N LEU A 218 -8.47 17.81 -2.91
CA LEU A 218 -7.42 17.94 -3.89
C LEU A 218 -7.99 18.56 -5.16
N ASN A 219 -7.21 19.44 -5.76
CA ASN A 219 -7.54 20.07 -7.03
C ASN A 219 -6.49 19.65 -8.04
N MET A 220 -6.89 18.85 -9.03
CA MET A 220 -5.99 18.39 -10.07
C MET A 220 -6.31 19.13 -11.37
N SER A 221 -5.28 19.71 -11.98
CA SER A 221 -5.40 20.38 -13.27
C SER A 221 -4.36 19.84 -14.25
N GLY A 222 -4.64 19.93 -15.55
CA GLY A 222 -3.69 19.49 -16.57
C GLY A 222 -4.40 19.07 -17.84
N PHE A 223 -3.99 17.94 -18.42
CA PHE A 223 -4.46 17.51 -19.72
C PHE A 223 -4.83 16.04 -19.75
N LEU A 224 -5.92 15.71 -20.43
CA LEU A 224 -6.34 14.35 -20.71
C LEU A 224 -6.36 14.09 -22.21
N THR A 225 -6.01 12.88 -22.63
CA THR A 225 -6.15 12.44 -24.01
C THR A 225 -6.47 10.95 -24.08
N VAL A 226 -7.11 10.53 -25.18
CA VAL A 226 -7.40 9.13 -25.47
C VAL A 226 -6.71 8.76 -26.77
N LEU A 227 -5.89 7.71 -26.74
CA LEU A 227 -5.11 7.30 -27.90
C LEU A 227 -6.00 6.84 -29.06
N GLY A 228 -5.80 7.46 -30.23
CA GLY A 228 -6.56 7.21 -31.46
C GLY A 228 -7.79 8.10 -31.64
N ASP A 229 -8.35 8.64 -30.57
CA ASP A 229 -9.58 9.44 -30.62
C ASP A 229 -9.28 10.95 -30.72
N SER A 230 -8.24 11.41 -30.03
CA SER A 230 -7.90 12.83 -29.91
C SER A 230 -6.59 13.17 -30.62
N LYS A 231 -6.60 14.28 -31.38
CA LYS A 231 -5.39 14.84 -32.02
C LYS A 231 -4.58 15.77 -31.12
N LYS A 232 -5.20 16.28 -30.04
CA LYS A 232 -4.59 17.18 -29.07
C LYS A 232 -5.08 16.83 -27.66
N PRO A 233 -4.26 17.04 -26.61
CA PRO A 233 -4.70 16.93 -25.23
C PRO A 233 -5.80 17.94 -24.92
N ALA A 234 -6.83 17.52 -24.18
CA ALA A 234 -7.89 18.39 -23.70
C ALA A 234 -7.53 18.91 -22.30
N PRO A 235 -7.57 20.24 -22.06
CA PRO A 235 -7.36 20.78 -20.72
C PRO A 235 -8.47 20.31 -19.79
N THR A 236 -8.10 19.95 -18.57
CA THR A 236 -9.02 19.49 -17.53
C THR A 236 -8.69 20.12 -16.19
N MET A 237 -9.71 20.26 -15.36
CA MET A 237 -9.59 20.58 -13.95
C MET A 237 -10.69 19.83 -13.22
N PHE A 238 -10.34 19.13 -12.15
CA PHE A 238 -11.29 18.42 -11.31
C PHE A 238 -10.88 18.54 -9.85
N GLN A 239 -11.90 18.72 -9.01
CA GLN A 239 -11.77 18.83 -7.58
C GLN A 239 -12.49 17.65 -6.94
N PHE A 240 -11.86 17.01 -5.97
CA PHE A 240 -12.42 15.89 -5.24
C PHE A 240 -11.90 15.90 -3.80
N PRO A 241 -12.71 15.46 -2.84
CA PRO A 241 -12.26 15.31 -1.47
C PRO A 241 -11.17 14.24 -1.42
N SER A 242 -10.16 14.46 -0.58
CA SER A 242 -9.11 13.48 -0.33
C SER A 242 -9.24 12.96 1.09
N ARG A 243 -9.03 11.65 1.28
CA ARG A 243 -8.96 11.11 2.65
C ARG A 243 -7.56 11.18 3.24
N HIS A 244 -6.54 11.36 2.39
CA HIS A 244 -5.14 11.30 2.80
C HIS A 244 -4.41 12.61 2.53
N HIS A 245 -4.04 13.30 3.60
CA HIS A 245 -3.26 14.54 3.53
C HIS A 245 -1.87 14.31 4.12
N ARG A 246 -0.90 15.10 3.66
CA ARG A 246 0.46 15.04 4.18
C ARG A 246 0.58 15.98 5.38
N HIS A 247 1.00 15.44 6.52
CA HIS A 247 1.31 16.22 7.71
C HIS A 247 2.77 16.73 7.66
N ALA A 248 3.04 17.86 8.31
CA ALA A 248 4.39 18.46 8.33
C ALA A 248 5.34 17.79 9.34
N ALA A 249 4.81 16.97 10.25
CA ALA A 249 5.62 16.26 11.22
C ALA A 249 6.49 15.20 10.55
N LYS A 250 7.70 15.03 11.09
CA LYS A 250 8.62 13.96 10.72
C LYS A 250 8.63 12.91 11.81
N VAL A 251 8.69 11.65 11.39
CA VAL A 251 8.77 10.50 12.27
C VAL A 251 10.09 9.78 12.03
N GLY A 252 10.80 9.50 13.12
CA GLY A 252 11.95 8.61 13.14
C GLY A 252 11.65 7.39 14.00
N THR A 253 12.28 6.27 13.71
CA THR A 253 12.10 5.02 14.45
C THR A 253 13.43 4.39 14.81
N SER A 254 13.56 3.90 16.04
CA SER A 254 14.73 3.15 16.51
C SER A 254 14.31 2.12 17.55
N PHE A 255 15.17 1.14 17.83
CA PHE A 255 14.99 0.27 18.99
C PHE A 255 15.83 0.77 20.15
N ILE A 256 15.27 0.72 21.36
CA ILE A 256 16.01 1.05 22.58
C ILE A 256 17.04 -0.05 22.84
N GLU A 257 18.30 0.35 23.02
CA GLU A 257 19.40 -0.58 23.31
C GLU A 257 19.54 -0.86 24.83
N PRO A 258 19.96 -2.08 25.22
CA PRO A 258 20.26 -3.22 24.36
C PRO A 258 18.98 -3.92 23.85
N THR A 259 19.01 -4.39 22.61
CA THR A 259 17.93 -5.22 22.07
C THR A 259 18.12 -6.70 22.47
N GLY A 260 17.00 -7.40 22.64
CA GLY A 260 16.96 -8.80 23.04
C GLY A 260 15.64 -9.43 22.61
N LEU A 261 15.14 -10.41 23.39
CA LEU A 261 13.85 -11.05 23.10
C LEU A 261 12.62 -10.14 23.34
N HIS A 262 12.81 -9.00 24.01
CA HIS A 262 11.76 -8.02 24.30
C HIS A 262 12.14 -6.63 23.77
N PRO A 263 12.28 -6.45 22.45
CA PRO A 263 12.66 -5.15 21.88
C PRO A 263 11.56 -4.11 22.13
N THR A 264 11.96 -2.88 22.46
CA THR A 264 11.03 -1.74 22.54
C THR A 264 11.29 -0.81 21.36
N LEU A 265 10.29 -0.63 20.51
CA LEU A 265 10.35 0.30 19.38
C LEU A 265 10.06 1.71 19.90
N GLN A 266 10.99 2.64 19.70
CA GLN A 266 10.82 4.04 20.02
C GLN A 266 10.50 4.82 18.75
N LEU A 267 9.38 5.53 18.77
CA LEU A 267 9.01 6.53 17.76
C LEU A 267 9.50 7.90 18.25
N SER A 268 10.13 8.67 17.37
CA SER A 268 10.54 10.06 17.61
C SER A 268 9.78 10.95 16.64
N ILE A 269 8.90 11.80 17.17
CA ILE A 269 7.96 12.59 16.37
C ILE A 269 8.31 14.06 16.56
N SER A 270 8.47 14.81 15.46
CA SER A 270 9.05 16.15 15.51
C SER A 270 8.18 17.22 16.19
N ASN A 271 6.86 17.00 16.30
CA ASN A 271 5.92 17.90 16.97
C ASN A 271 4.65 17.12 17.38
N SER A 272 3.83 17.70 18.25
CA SER A 272 2.55 17.12 18.70
C SER A 272 1.33 17.90 18.21
N GLN A 273 1.52 18.74 17.18
CA GLN A 273 0.46 19.63 16.71
C GLN A 273 -0.54 18.82 15.87
N PRO A 274 -1.85 18.85 16.21
CA PRO A 274 -2.86 18.19 15.40
C PRO A 274 -3.07 18.94 14.08
N PRO A 275 -3.73 18.30 13.10
CA PRO A 275 -4.17 18.94 11.87
C PRO A 275 -4.91 20.25 12.13
N LYS A 276 -4.65 21.27 11.29
CA LYS A 276 -5.22 22.61 11.50
C LYS A 276 -6.74 22.58 11.46
N GLY A 277 -7.37 23.13 12.50
CA GLY A 277 -8.83 23.19 12.59
C GLY A 277 -9.48 21.87 13.04
N ARG A 278 -8.69 20.85 13.42
CA ARG A 278 -9.20 19.52 13.79
C ARG A 278 -8.54 19.02 15.08
N GLU A 279 -8.83 19.70 16.18
CA GLU A 279 -8.26 19.37 17.49
C GLU A 279 -8.76 18.02 18.06
N GLY A 280 -9.83 17.45 17.49
CA GLY A 280 -10.37 16.14 17.87
C GLY A 280 -9.67 14.93 17.23
N CYS A 281 -8.71 15.15 16.33
CA CYS A 281 -8.01 14.03 15.69
C CYS A 281 -7.12 13.28 16.68
N LYS A 282 -7.00 11.97 16.45
CA LYS A 282 -6.20 11.07 17.28
C LYS A 282 -4.97 10.59 16.52
N LEU A 283 -3.82 10.67 17.16
CA LEU A 283 -2.59 10.18 16.55
C LEU A 283 -2.47 8.66 16.73
N ASN A 284 -2.26 7.94 15.64
CA ASN A 284 -2.15 6.50 15.61
C ASN A 284 -0.84 6.07 14.95
N ALA A 285 -0.36 4.89 15.33
CA ALA A 285 0.71 4.18 14.66
C ALA A 285 0.22 2.80 14.22
N HIS A 286 0.35 2.52 12.92
CA HIS A 286 0.06 1.23 12.31
C HIS A 286 1.38 0.52 11.99
N LEU A 287 1.59 -0.64 12.62
CA LEU A 287 2.79 -1.45 12.43
C LEU A 287 2.42 -2.70 11.66
N THR A 288 3.17 -2.93 10.59
CA THR A 288 3.18 -4.22 9.90
C THR A 288 4.34 -5.05 10.43
N LEU A 289 4.04 -6.14 11.14
CA LEU A 289 5.01 -6.96 11.87
C LEU A 289 5.34 -8.23 11.08
N PRO A 290 6.63 -8.54 10.83
CA PRO A 290 7.01 -9.84 10.28
C PRO A 290 6.73 -10.94 11.30
N ARG A 291 6.62 -12.19 10.84
CA ARG A 291 6.38 -13.38 11.68
C ARG A 291 7.30 -13.50 12.91
N SER A 292 8.53 -13.01 12.82
CA SER A 292 9.52 -13.05 13.92
C SER A 292 9.23 -12.07 15.05
N ILE A 293 8.41 -11.03 14.82
CA ILE A 293 8.10 -9.99 15.81
C ILE A 293 6.61 -10.04 16.10
N PHE A 294 6.23 -10.02 17.37
CA PHE A 294 4.83 -10.02 17.77
C PHE A 294 4.58 -9.12 18.98
N PRO A 295 3.37 -8.56 19.12
CA PRO A 295 2.97 -7.83 20.30
C PRO A 295 2.37 -8.79 21.33
N ASP A 296 2.62 -8.58 22.63
CA ASP A 296 1.85 -9.24 23.68
C ASP A 296 0.60 -8.39 23.97
N LYS A 297 -0.56 -8.81 23.43
CA LYS A 297 -1.83 -8.10 23.62
C LYS A 297 -2.21 -7.85 25.08
N TYR A 298 -1.72 -8.66 26.02
CA TYR A 298 -2.05 -8.50 27.44
C TYR A 298 -1.28 -7.34 28.08
N GLN A 299 -0.08 -7.01 27.59
CA GLN A 299 0.68 -5.83 28.04
C GLN A 299 -0.04 -4.53 27.70
N PHE A 300 -0.80 -4.49 26.60
CA PHE A 300 -1.57 -3.32 26.18
C PHE A 300 -2.91 -3.15 26.93
N ARG A 301 -3.19 -3.94 27.98
CA ARG A 301 -4.43 -3.82 28.76
C ARG A 301 -4.29 -2.92 29.99
N ASP A 302 -3.07 -2.68 30.45
CA ASP A 302 -2.79 -1.83 31.61
C ASP A 302 -2.65 -0.37 31.19
N SER A 303 -3.61 0.46 31.59
CA SER A 303 -3.63 1.89 31.27
C SER A 303 -2.45 2.67 31.87
N LEU A 304 -1.94 2.28 33.04
CA LEU A 304 -0.78 2.94 33.64
C LEU A 304 0.49 2.60 32.87
N TYR A 305 0.61 1.34 32.42
CA TYR A 305 1.71 0.91 31.58
C TYR A 305 1.71 1.65 30.24
N LEU A 306 0.55 1.72 29.55
CA LEU A 306 0.40 2.48 28.30
C LEU A 306 0.76 3.96 28.48
N ALA A 307 0.24 4.61 29.54
CA ALA A 307 0.54 6.01 29.83
C ALA A 307 2.04 6.26 30.06
N SER A 308 2.75 5.32 30.71
CA SER A 308 4.20 5.42 30.91
C SER A 308 5.03 5.36 29.61
N LYS A 309 4.39 4.95 28.51
CA LYS A 309 4.99 4.76 27.17
C LYS A 309 4.47 5.77 26.14
N ASN A 310 3.72 6.78 26.59
CA ASN A 310 2.99 7.73 25.74
C ASN A 310 2.08 7.02 24.73
N LEU A 311 1.38 5.98 25.20
CA LEU A 311 0.34 5.26 24.46
C LEU A 311 -1.01 5.44 25.16
N THR A 312 -2.09 5.47 24.37
CA THR A 312 -3.46 5.64 24.88
C THR A 312 -4.22 4.31 24.88
N ALA A 313 -4.25 3.62 23.73
CA ALA A 313 -5.06 2.43 23.55
C ALA A 313 -4.54 1.52 22.44
N LEU A 314 -4.87 0.22 22.52
CA LEU A 314 -4.70 -0.74 21.45
C LEU A 314 -6.02 -0.88 20.69
N HIS A 315 -6.05 -0.47 19.42
CA HIS A 315 -7.25 -0.56 18.57
C HIS A 315 -7.34 -1.87 17.81
N HIS A 316 -6.21 -2.38 17.32
CA HIS A 316 -6.17 -3.64 16.57
C HIS A 316 -4.89 -4.43 16.84
N VAL A 317 -5.04 -5.75 16.88
CA VAL A 317 -3.95 -6.72 16.82
C VAL A 317 -4.44 -7.97 16.10
N THR A 318 -3.67 -8.48 15.14
CA THR A 318 -4.00 -9.77 14.51
C THR A 318 -3.98 -10.90 15.54
N VAL A 319 -5.03 -11.72 15.57
CA VAL A 319 -5.17 -12.87 16.48
C VAL A 319 -5.37 -14.17 15.69
N PRO A 320 -4.94 -15.34 16.21
CA PRO A 320 -4.29 -15.56 17.51
C PRO A 320 -2.80 -15.22 17.51
N VAL A 321 -2.28 -14.81 18.67
CA VAL A 321 -0.84 -14.63 18.89
C VAL A 321 -0.35 -15.74 19.82
N ASP A 322 0.53 -16.61 19.31
CA ASP A 322 1.26 -17.58 20.13
C ASP A 322 2.44 -16.88 20.80
N LEU A 323 2.49 -16.86 22.13
CA LEU A 323 3.54 -16.13 22.86
C LEU A 323 4.82 -16.96 23.07
N GLU A 324 4.80 -18.26 22.74
CA GLU A 324 5.87 -19.21 23.08
C GLU A 324 6.51 -19.86 21.84
N ALA A 325 5.76 -20.01 20.74
CA ALA A 325 6.26 -20.70 19.55
C ALA A 325 7.46 -19.95 18.90
N PRO A 326 8.57 -20.66 18.60
CA PRO A 326 9.69 -20.08 17.87
C PRO A 326 9.32 -19.86 16.40
N GLU A 327 10.02 -18.94 15.73
CA GLU A 327 9.67 -18.48 14.38
C GLU A 327 9.59 -19.63 13.36
N TYR A 328 10.53 -20.57 13.41
CA TYR A 328 10.68 -21.67 12.45
C TYR A 328 9.60 -22.76 12.58
N THR A 329 8.78 -22.75 13.63
CA THR A 329 7.64 -23.67 13.79
C THR A 329 6.33 -23.08 13.29
N MET A 330 6.31 -21.77 13.01
CA MET A 330 5.09 -21.07 12.65
C MET A 330 4.81 -21.13 11.16
N SER A 331 3.60 -21.54 10.83
CA SER A 331 3.06 -21.45 9.47
C SER A 331 2.48 -20.08 9.15
N LEU A 332 2.14 -19.26 10.16
CA LEU A 332 1.47 -17.95 9.97
C LEU A 332 2.36 -16.95 9.23
N TRP A 333 1.74 -16.07 8.44
CA TRP A 333 2.42 -14.89 7.89
C TRP A 333 2.54 -13.82 8.99
N GLY A 334 3.05 -12.63 8.65
CA GLY A 334 3.13 -11.52 9.59
C GLY A 334 1.78 -11.10 10.19
N SER A 335 1.82 -10.14 11.10
CA SER A 335 0.65 -9.59 11.80
C SER A 335 0.62 -8.06 11.70
N SER A 336 -0.52 -7.45 11.97
CA SER A 336 -0.70 -6.00 12.08
C SER A 336 -0.99 -5.60 13.54
N LEU A 337 -0.61 -4.36 13.88
CA LEU A 337 -0.86 -3.72 15.16
C LEU A 337 -1.26 -2.27 14.92
N LEU A 338 -2.39 -1.83 15.46
CA LEU A 338 -2.83 -0.43 15.46
C LEU A 338 -2.92 0.09 16.89
N VAL A 339 -2.09 1.07 17.22
CA VAL A 339 -2.02 1.67 18.55
C VAL A 339 -2.25 3.18 18.49
N GLU A 340 -3.07 3.69 19.40
CA GLU A 340 -3.27 5.12 19.60
C GLU A 340 -2.15 5.65 20.49
N LEU A 341 -1.47 6.70 20.02
CA LEU A 341 -0.42 7.39 20.77
C LEU A 341 -1.02 8.45 21.70
N ALA A 342 -0.29 8.81 22.74
CA ALA A 342 -0.64 9.87 23.68
C ALA A 342 0.30 11.08 23.48
N PRO A 343 0.07 11.92 22.46
CA PRO A 343 0.89 13.10 22.25
C PRO A 343 0.81 14.06 23.45
N PRO A 344 1.91 14.75 23.82
CA PRO A 344 1.86 15.83 24.80
C PRO A 344 1.01 16.99 24.28
N PRO A 345 0.66 17.98 25.13
CA PRO A 345 -0.06 19.19 24.69
C PRO A 345 0.57 19.79 23.42
N PRO A 346 -0.24 20.36 22.50
CA PRO A 346 0.23 20.82 21.20
C PRO A 346 1.47 21.70 21.30
N SER A 347 2.58 21.22 20.72
CA SER A 347 3.89 21.83 20.78
C SER A 347 4.66 21.56 19.49
N LEU A 348 5.59 22.46 19.16
CA LEU A 348 6.56 22.28 18.08
C LEU A 348 7.79 21.48 18.53
N GLU A 349 7.81 21.02 19.78
CA GLU A 349 8.89 20.22 20.35
C GLU A 349 8.76 18.75 19.97
N ALA A 350 9.91 18.11 19.77
CA ALA A 350 9.96 16.68 19.52
C ALA A 350 9.61 15.89 20.78
N TRP A 351 8.93 14.77 20.60
CA TRP A 351 8.55 13.86 21.68
C TRP A 351 8.67 12.41 21.21
N THR A 352 8.54 11.47 22.16
CA THR A 352 8.73 10.04 21.87
C THR A 352 7.57 9.21 22.37
N ALA A 353 7.30 8.10 21.68
CA ALA A 353 6.39 7.05 22.12
C ALA A 353 7.12 5.70 22.06
N GLU A 354 6.77 4.78 22.95
CA GLU A 354 7.46 3.50 23.09
C GLU A 354 6.49 2.34 22.93
N ILE A 355 6.72 1.47 21.94
CA ILE A 355 5.85 0.34 21.63
C ILE A 355 6.59 -0.95 22.04
N PRO A 356 6.11 -1.66 23.07
CA PRO A 356 6.71 -2.91 23.51
C PRO A 356 6.39 -4.03 22.52
N LEU A 357 7.44 -4.75 22.10
CA LEU A 357 7.35 -5.86 21.15
C LEU A 357 8.12 -7.07 21.71
N HIS A 358 7.87 -8.22 21.11
CA HIS A 358 8.55 -9.47 21.40
C HIS A 358 9.19 -10.02 20.14
N LEU A 359 10.37 -10.59 20.29
CA LEU A 359 11.10 -11.29 19.25
C LEU A 359 11.01 -12.80 19.52
N ARG A 360 10.55 -13.55 18.52
CA ARG A 360 10.58 -15.02 18.55
C ARG A 360 12.02 -15.50 18.40
N TYR A 361 12.29 -16.69 18.90
CA TYR A 361 13.54 -17.37 18.58
C TYR A 361 13.67 -17.51 17.06
N LEU A 362 14.70 -16.85 16.53
CA LEU A 362 15.11 -16.93 15.14
C LEU A 362 15.80 -18.28 14.86
N LEU A 363 16.06 -18.57 13.60
CA LEU A 363 16.86 -19.73 13.21
C LEU A 363 18.26 -19.67 13.86
N PRO A 364 18.70 -20.76 14.53
CA PRO A 364 20.04 -20.83 15.08
C PRO A 364 21.11 -20.65 14.00
N THR A 365 22.13 -19.86 14.32
CA THR A 365 23.31 -19.63 13.46
C THR A 365 24.56 -20.14 14.17
N GLU A 366 25.63 -20.44 13.42
CA GLU A 366 26.91 -20.90 14.00
C GLU A 366 27.52 -19.87 14.97
N SER A 367 27.28 -18.58 14.73
CA SER A 367 27.74 -17.49 15.61
C SER A 367 26.91 -17.36 16.88
N GLY A 368 25.73 -17.98 16.96
CA GLY A 368 24.74 -17.80 18.02
C GLY A 368 23.97 -16.48 17.95
N TYR A 369 24.26 -15.62 16.98
CA TYR A 369 23.58 -14.34 16.77
C TYR A 369 22.89 -14.33 15.42
N SER A 370 21.62 -13.93 15.42
CA SER A 370 20.82 -13.70 14.24
C SER A 370 20.08 -12.37 14.41
N SER A 371 19.94 -11.62 13.33
CA SER A 371 19.25 -10.33 13.32
C SER A 371 18.02 -10.40 12.43
N THR A 372 17.03 -9.57 12.78
CA THR A 372 15.85 -9.31 11.97
C THR A 372 15.61 -7.79 11.96
N SER A 373 14.71 -7.34 11.10
CA SER A 373 14.33 -5.95 10.97
C SER A 373 12.81 -5.83 10.93
N LEU A 374 12.34 -4.64 11.27
CA LEU A 374 10.94 -4.23 11.23
C LEU A 374 10.81 -3.04 10.26
N PRO A 375 9.84 -3.02 9.34
CA PRO A 375 9.57 -1.82 8.55
C PRO A 375 9.14 -0.66 9.46
N ALA A 376 9.38 0.57 9.03
CA ALA A 376 8.88 1.73 9.74
C ALA A 376 7.33 1.71 9.74
N PRO A 377 6.68 2.05 10.88
CA PRO A 377 5.23 2.17 10.93
C PRO A 377 4.73 3.37 10.13
N GLU A 378 3.48 3.26 9.70
CA GLU A 378 2.71 4.43 9.30
C GLU A 378 2.21 5.13 10.56
N VAL A 379 2.50 6.42 10.68
CA VAL A 379 2.00 7.26 11.78
C VAL A 379 1.11 8.31 11.16
N PHE A 380 -0.11 8.43 11.67
CA PHE A 380 -1.11 9.32 11.07
C PHE A 380 -2.11 9.82 12.10
N TRP A 381 -2.64 11.01 11.86
CA TRP A 381 -3.80 11.54 12.57
C TRP A 381 -5.07 10.99 11.94
N ALA A 382 -5.92 10.34 12.73
CA ALA A 382 -7.25 9.94 12.33
C ALA A 382 -8.26 10.96 12.84
N CYS A 383 -9.01 11.57 11.93
CA CYS A 383 -10.02 12.57 12.17
C CYS A 383 -11.40 12.00 11.82
N GLU A 384 -12.45 12.38 12.55
CA GLU A 384 -13.82 12.08 12.14
C GLU A 384 -14.11 12.81 10.81
N ALA A 385 -14.62 12.09 9.82
CA ALA A 385 -14.99 12.70 8.54
C ALA A 385 -16.32 13.46 8.70
N ASP A 386 -16.42 14.63 8.09
CA ASP A 386 -17.69 15.34 7.96
C ASP A 386 -18.70 14.50 7.13
N GLU A 387 -19.99 14.62 7.40
CA GLU A 387 -21.06 13.78 6.79
C GLU A 387 -21.03 13.77 5.24
N GLU A 388 -20.50 14.82 4.60
CA GLU A 388 -20.36 14.92 3.14
C GLU A 388 -19.24 14.00 2.58
N ASN A 389 -18.19 13.74 3.36
CA ASN A 389 -17.05 12.86 3.02
C ASN A 389 -17.26 11.39 3.46
N ALA A 390 -18.26 11.14 4.31
CA ALA A 390 -18.64 9.78 4.73
C ALA A 390 -19.25 8.94 3.58
N LEU A 391 -19.74 9.58 2.50
CA LEU A 391 -20.46 8.93 1.40
C LEU A 391 -19.57 8.36 0.29
N LEU A 392 -18.26 8.59 0.30
CA LEU A 392 -17.36 7.98 -0.68
C LEU A 392 -17.08 6.52 -0.33
N PRO A 393 -17.39 5.54 -1.21
CA PRO A 393 -17.10 4.13 -0.96
C PRO A 393 -15.63 3.92 -0.65
N VAL A 394 -15.35 3.14 0.39
CA VAL A 394 -14.04 2.52 0.62
C VAL A 394 -13.74 1.69 -0.64
N GLY A 395 -12.82 2.15 -1.49
CA GLY A 395 -12.29 1.34 -2.60
C GLY A 395 -12.58 1.77 -4.05
N GLN A 396 -13.04 2.99 -4.36
CA GLN A 396 -13.21 3.38 -5.79
C GLN A 396 -12.49 4.63 -6.30
N GLY A 397 -11.86 5.44 -5.45
CA GLY A 397 -11.25 6.71 -5.90
C GLY A 397 -9.77 6.92 -5.59
N GLU A 398 -9.25 6.25 -4.56
CA GLU A 398 -7.90 6.48 -4.06
C GLU A 398 -7.22 5.11 -3.96
N GLY A 399 -6.12 4.89 -4.69
CA GLY A 399 -5.34 3.66 -4.70
C GLY A 399 -4.59 3.43 -3.38
N GLY A 400 -5.27 3.43 -2.23
CA GLY A 400 -4.64 3.46 -0.91
C GLY A 400 -5.36 2.69 0.20
N GLY A 401 -6.68 2.78 0.29
CA GLY A 401 -7.42 2.27 1.46
C GLY A 401 -7.98 0.87 1.26
N GLY A 402 -7.16 -0.17 1.41
CA GLY A 402 -7.57 -1.57 1.25
C GLY A 402 -7.02 -2.46 2.36
N VAL A 403 -7.16 -2.08 3.63
CA VAL A 403 -6.89 -3.00 4.78
C VAL A 403 -7.90 -2.84 5.92
N TRP A 404 -8.63 -1.71 6.04
CA TRP A 404 -9.57 -1.51 7.15
C TRP A 404 -11.02 -1.50 6.68
N GLY A 405 -11.55 -2.69 6.40
CA GLY A 405 -12.96 -2.96 6.17
C GLY A 405 -13.65 -3.52 7.41
N GLY A 406 -13.84 -2.67 8.44
CA GLY A 406 -14.80 -2.92 9.52
C GLY A 406 -15.84 -1.81 9.49
N GLU A 407 -17.12 -2.14 9.66
CA GLU A 407 -18.22 -1.17 9.78
C GLU A 407 -17.87 -0.09 10.82
N GLY A 408 -17.36 1.05 10.33
CA GLY A 408 -16.93 2.18 11.11
C GLY A 408 -17.08 3.42 10.26
N ALA A 409 -17.77 4.42 10.81
CA ALA A 409 -18.07 5.69 10.16
C ALA A 409 -16.80 6.35 9.57
N GLY A 410 -16.97 7.09 8.48
CA GLY A 410 -15.89 7.68 7.68
C GLY A 410 -14.82 8.38 8.53
N ALA A 411 -13.56 8.04 8.26
CA ALA A 411 -12.40 8.71 8.85
C ALA A 411 -11.52 9.34 7.76
N GLU A 412 -10.87 10.43 8.12
CA GLU A 412 -9.86 11.12 7.33
C GLU A 412 -8.50 10.99 8.02
N TYR A 413 -7.44 10.89 7.21
CA TYR A 413 -6.10 10.56 7.65
C TYR A 413 -5.09 11.62 7.21
N GLU A 414 -4.35 12.20 8.15
CA GLU A 414 -3.14 12.97 7.84
C GLU A 414 -1.90 12.16 8.20
N VAL A 415 -1.11 11.80 7.18
CA VAL A 415 0.09 10.96 7.27
C VAL A 415 1.35 11.81 7.39
#